data_AF-A0A7V6B3Q4-F1
#
_entry.id   AF-A0A7V6B3Q4-F1
#
_cell.length_a   1.000
_cell.length_b   1.000
_cell.length_c   1.000
_cell.angle_alpha   90.00
_cell.angle_beta   90.00
_cell.angle_gamma   90.00
#
_symmetry.space_group_name_H-M   'P 1'
#
loop_
_entity.id
_entity.type
_entity.pdbx_description
1 polymer ?
#
loop_
_entity_poly.entity_id
_entity_poly.type
_entity_poly.pdbx_seq_one_letter_code
_entity_poly.pdbx_strand_id
1 'polypeptide(L)'
;MRKGLLLFFLLFSLSLWAKEHRVVLLSTNDLHGALEGSPAMGGFAFVASEIEAIRKKGDVLLLDAGDCFQGELPVNKGEGLACVKFFNALSYDATTIGNHEFDYLWCDKDGAPNNNDELCALKRALSFAKYPVVVCNIKDKDGNPLPNTKEFVIVEKGEIRFGITGVLTPKTKTHYSPMGTKNLMFSDPVEALQATIDRMKKAGAELIVVLAHLEGDIKAGKLTDELAKVAEARVADI
;
A
#
# COMPACT_ATOMS: atom_id res chain seq x y z
N MET A 1 28.09 67.15 29.11
CA MET A 1 28.62 65.96 28.43
C MET A 1 27.68 64.78 28.64
N ARG A 2 26.89 64.41 27.62
CA ARG A 2 26.12 63.14 27.59
C ARG A 2 26.30 62.57 26.19
N LYS A 3 27.12 61.54 26.06
CA LYS A 3 27.32 60.78 24.81
C LYS A 3 26.24 59.70 24.76
N GLY A 4 25.25 59.86 23.90
CA GLY A 4 24.27 58.82 23.59
C GLY A 4 24.91 57.81 22.64
N LEU A 5 24.98 56.54 23.05
CA LEU A 5 25.42 55.43 22.23
C LEU A 5 24.20 54.93 21.44
N LEU A 6 24.14 55.21 20.14
CA LEU A 6 23.17 54.57 19.24
C LEU A 6 23.64 53.13 19.01
N LEU A 7 22.88 52.17 19.54
CA LEU A 7 23.01 50.75 19.19
C LEU A 7 22.36 50.53 17.82
N PHE A 8 23.16 50.32 16.79
CA PHE A 8 22.69 49.92 15.47
C PHE A 8 22.36 48.42 15.53
N PHE A 9 21.09 48.05 15.67
CA PHE A 9 20.66 46.67 15.47
C PHE A 9 20.72 46.37 13.96
N LEU A 10 21.79 45.69 13.55
CA LEU A 10 21.87 45.10 12.22
C LEU A 10 20.91 43.91 12.19
N LEU A 11 19.66 44.16 11.80
CA LEU A 11 18.72 43.10 11.42
C LEU A 11 19.25 42.43 10.15
N PHE A 12 20.05 41.39 10.31
CA PHE A 12 20.30 40.44 9.23
C PHE A 12 18.97 39.78 8.90
N SER A 13 18.33 40.22 7.82
CA SER A 13 17.23 39.51 7.21
C SER A 13 17.79 38.19 6.68
N LEU A 14 17.75 37.14 7.50
CA LEU A 14 17.88 35.77 7.02
C LEU A 14 16.68 35.54 6.10
N SER A 15 16.91 35.66 4.81
CA SER A 15 15.99 35.19 3.79
C SER A 15 15.84 33.68 4.00
N LEU A 16 14.80 33.27 4.73
CA LEU A 16 14.36 31.90 4.82
C LEU A 16 13.94 31.48 3.40
N TRP A 17 14.87 30.92 2.64
CA TRP A 17 14.53 30.22 1.42
C TRP A 17 13.83 28.93 1.83
N ALA A 18 12.50 28.97 1.84
CA ALA A 18 11.70 27.75 1.89
C ALA A 18 11.98 26.98 0.60
N LYS A 19 12.77 25.91 0.70
CA LYS A 19 12.99 25.00 -0.41
C LYS A 19 11.71 24.21 -0.62
N GLU A 20 11.10 24.33 -1.79
CA GLU A 20 9.95 23.52 -2.14
C GLU A 20 10.39 22.04 -2.17
N HIS A 21 9.87 21.25 -1.24
CA HIS A 21 10.05 19.80 -1.22
C HIS A 21 8.88 19.14 -1.92
N ARG A 22 9.14 18.57 -3.10
CA ARG A 22 8.15 17.86 -3.90
C ARG A 22 8.40 16.36 -3.83
N VAL A 23 7.41 15.63 -3.33
CA VAL A 23 7.35 14.17 -3.40
C VAL A 23 6.25 13.78 -4.38
N VAL A 24 6.56 12.87 -5.32
CA VAL A 24 5.58 12.28 -6.23
C VAL A 24 5.04 11.01 -5.60
N LEU A 25 3.73 10.95 -5.38
CA LEU A 25 3.05 9.70 -5.04
C LEU A 25 2.77 8.96 -6.35
N LEU A 26 3.36 7.78 -6.51
CA LEU A 26 3.13 6.90 -7.65
C LEU A 26 2.57 5.58 -7.13
N SER A 27 1.43 5.15 -7.66
CA SER A 27 0.81 3.90 -7.28
C SER A 27 0.53 3.03 -8.48
N THR A 28 0.75 1.73 -8.32
CA THR A 28 0.15 0.67 -9.14
C THR A 28 -1.01 0.01 -8.38
N ASN A 29 -1.79 -0.78 -9.08
CA ASN A 29 -2.83 -1.67 -8.54
C ASN A 29 -3.19 -2.68 -9.64
N ASP A 30 -3.77 -3.81 -9.26
CA ASP A 30 -4.39 -4.77 -10.17
C ASP A 30 -3.44 -5.16 -11.32
N LEU A 31 -2.15 -5.31 -10.98
CA LEU A 31 -1.11 -5.63 -11.94
C LEU A 31 -1.30 -7.04 -12.51
N HIS A 32 -1.98 -7.91 -11.76
CA HIS A 32 -2.36 -9.26 -12.16
C HIS A 32 -1.23 -10.09 -12.79
N GLY A 33 0.00 -9.85 -12.34
CA GLY A 33 1.20 -10.47 -12.88
C GLY A 33 1.38 -10.32 -14.39
N ALA A 34 0.89 -9.24 -14.99
CA ALA A 34 1.11 -8.92 -16.40
C ALA A 34 2.62 -8.73 -16.64
N LEU A 35 3.31 -9.81 -17.02
CA LEU A 35 4.76 -9.83 -17.14
C LEU A 35 5.19 -9.26 -18.49
N GLU A 36 4.51 -9.71 -19.54
CA GLU A 36 4.68 -9.21 -20.90
C GLU A 36 3.73 -8.04 -21.16
N GLY A 37 4.14 -7.14 -22.04
CA GLY A 37 3.29 -6.03 -22.40
C GLY A 37 3.91 -5.07 -23.41
N SER A 38 3.19 -3.98 -23.65
CA SER A 38 3.56 -2.93 -24.59
C SER A 38 3.17 -1.57 -23.98
N PRO A 39 3.61 -0.44 -24.53
CA PRO A 39 3.17 0.86 -24.05
C PRO A 39 1.64 1.04 -24.01
N ALA A 40 0.90 0.32 -24.86
CA ALA A 40 -0.56 0.35 -24.88
C ALA A 40 -1.22 -0.61 -23.87
N MET A 41 -0.49 -1.61 -23.37
CA MET A 41 -1.02 -2.68 -22.52
C MET A 41 -0.39 -2.71 -21.11
N GLY A 42 0.68 -1.97 -20.88
CA GLY A 42 1.45 -2.01 -19.64
C GLY A 42 2.43 -3.18 -19.61
N GLY A 43 2.40 -3.93 -18.51
CA GLY A 43 3.31 -5.04 -18.22
C GLY A 43 4.50 -4.62 -17.35
N PHE A 44 5.04 -5.56 -16.56
CA PHE A 44 6.06 -5.29 -15.54
C PHE A 44 7.27 -4.55 -16.11
N ALA A 45 7.78 -4.95 -17.27
CA ALA A 45 8.93 -4.30 -17.88
C ALA A 45 8.65 -2.83 -18.26
N PHE A 46 7.46 -2.56 -18.81
CA PHE A 46 7.06 -1.20 -19.17
C PHE A 46 6.82 -0.35 -17.92
N VAL A 47 6.07 -0.86 -16.94
CA VAL A 47 5.81 -0.20 -15.66
C VAL A 47 7.12 0.13 -14.93
N ALA A 48 8.06 -0.82 -14.88
CA ALA A 48 9.39 -0.58 -14.33
C ALA A 48 10.11 0.57 -15.04
N SER A 49 10.07 0.61 -16.36
CA SER A 49 10.72 1.67 -17.14
C SER A 49 10.15 3.06 -16.86
N GLU A 50 8.83 3.17 -16.71
CA GLU A 50 8.13 4.42 -16.39
C GLU A 50 8.42 4.87 -14.95
N ILE A 51 8.40 3.94 -13.99
CA ILE A 51 8.78 4.20 -12.59
C ILE A 51 10.20 4.78 -12.52
N GLU A 52 11.16 4.13 -13.20
CA GLU A 52 12.55 4.61 -13.24
C GLU A 52 12.68 5.97 -13.96
N ALA A 53 11.89 6.23 -15.01
CA ALA A 53 11.86 7.53 -15.67
C ALA A 53 11.30 8.65 -14.77
N ILE A 54 10.31 8.34 -13.94
CA ILE A 54 9.72 9.28 -12.98
C ILE A 54 10.69 9.57 -11.83
N ARG A 55 11.35 8.53 -11.29
CA ARG A 55 12.35 8.65 -10.22
C ARG A 55 13.52 9.57 -10.58
N LYS A 56 13.91 9.63 -11.85
CA LYS A 56 14.94 10.56 -12.32
C LYS A 56 14.55 12.03 -12.16
N LYS A 57 13.27 12.34 -11.92
CA LYS A 57 12.74 13.70 -11.81
C LYS A 57 12.59 14.18 -10.35
N GLY A 58 12.77 13.31 -9.35
CA GLY A 58 12.68 13.69 -7.94
C GLY A 58 12.31 12.53 -7.01
N ASP A 59 11.99 12.87 -5.76
CA ASP A 59 11.57 11.90 -4.74
C ASP A 59 10.22 11.27 -5.11
N VAL A 60 10.15 9.94 -5.08
CA VAL A 60 8.94 9.17 -5.41
C VAL A 60 8.59 8.25 -4.26
N LEU A 61 7.39 8.40 -3.71
CA LEU A 61 6.76 7.42 -2.84
C LEU A 61 6.02 6.40 -3.73
N LEU A 62 6.57 5.20 -3.86
CA LEU A 62 6.08 4.15 -4.76
C LEU A 62 5.26 3.11 -4.00
N LEU A 63 4.00 2.92 -4.40
CA LEU A 63 3.01 2.14 -3.67
C LEU A 63 2.26 1.16 -4.59
N ASP A 64 1.67 0.12 -4.01
CA ASP A 64 0.78 -0.79 -4.75
C ASP A 64 -0.50 -1.12 -3.97
N ALA A 65 -1.66 -1.05 -4.63
CA ALA A 65 -2.96 -1.28 -4.01
C ALA A 65 -3.48 -2.74 -4.06
N GLY A 66 -2.64 -3.74 -4.32
CA GLY A 66 -3.01 -5.16 -4.26
C GLY A 66 -3.41 -5.77 -5.60
N ASP A 67 -3.84 -7.04 -5.58
CA ASP A 67 -4.21 -7.87 -6.73
C ASP A 67 -3.11 -8.00 -7.79
N CYS A 68 -1.94 -8.42 -7.35
CA CYS A 68 -0.86 -8.79 -8.25
C CYS A 68 -0.76 -10.31 -8.42
N PHE A 69 -1.13 -11.10 -7.40
CA PHE A 69 -0.75 -12.51 -7.32
C PHE A 69 -1.40 -13.43 -8.36
N GLN A 70 -2.47 -12.99 -9.01
CA GLN A 70 -3.23 -13.77 -9.99
C GLN A 70 -3.30 -13.07 -11.34
N GLY A 71 -3.28 -13.83 -12.42
CA GLY A 71 -3.56 -13.35 -13.77
C GLY A 71 -2.83 -14.20 -14.81
N GLU A 72 -1.63 -13.79 -15.19
CA GLU A 72 -0.83 -14.54 -16.18
C GLU A 72 -0.22 -15.84 -15.63
N LEU A 73 0.01 -16.79 -16.54
CA LEU A 73 0.55 -18.13 -16.23
C LEU A 73 1.79 -18.13 -15.31
N PRO A 74 2.81 -17.26 -15.51
CA PRO A 74 3.99 -17.33 -14.68
C PRO A 74 3.76 -16.81 -13.25
N VAL A 75 2.89 -15.81 -13.04
CA VAL A 75 2.53 -15.38 -11.68
C VAL A 75 1.69 -16.44 -10.98
N ASN A 76 0.74 -17.06 -11.71
CA ASN A 76 -0.11 -18.12 -11.18
C ASN A 76 0.72 -19.33 -10.76
N LYS A 77 1.65 -19.77 -11.60
CA LYS A 77 2.53 -20.92 -11.30
C LYS A 77 3.49 -20.63 -10.14
N GLY A 78 3.90 -19.38 -9.99
CA GLY A 78 4.75 -18.93 -8.89
C GLY A 78 3.99 -18.59 -7.61
N GLU A 79 2.65 -18.57 -7.67
CA GLU A 79 1.72 -18.16 -6.61
C GLU A 79 2.10 -16.80 -6.03
N GLY A 80 2.19 -15.80 -6.91
CA GLY A 80 2.53 -14.42 -6.53
C GLY A 80 4.02 -14.13 -6.36
N LEU A 81 4.91 -15.13 -6.37
CA LEU A 81 6.36 -14.89 -6.18
C LEU A 81 6.97 -13.97 -7.25
N ALA A 82 6.41 -13.97 -8.48
CA ALA A 82 6.84 -13.04 -9.53
C ALA A 82 6.55 -11.58 -9.15
N CYS A 83 5.39 -11.30 -8.55
CA CYS A 83 5.03 -9.98 -8.04
C CYS A 83 5.96 -9.53 -6.92
N VAL A 84 6.21 -10.40 -5.93
CA VAL A 84 7.13 -10.08 -4.84
C VAL A 84 8.53 -9.73 -5.37
N LYS A 85 9.02 -10.48 -6.38
CA LYS A 85 10.28 -10.17 -7.05
C LYS A 85 10.26 -8.83 -7.79
N PHE A 86 9.15 -8.52 -8.46
CA PHE A 86 8.97 -7.24 -9.15
C PHE A 86 8.99 -6.05 -8.18
N PHE A 87 8.19 -6.12 -7.12
CA PHE A 87 8.14 -5.09 -6.09
C PHE A 87 9.47 -4.93 -5.35
N ASN A 88 10.17 -6.04 -5.08
CA ASN A 88 11.55 -6.01 -4.55
C ASN A 88 12.53 -5.33 -5.49
N ALA A 89 12.50 -5.66 -6.78
CA ALA A 89 13.44 -5.11 -7.77
C ALA A 89 13.28 -3.59 -7.91
N LEU A 90 12.05 -3.10 -7.78
CA LEU A 90 11.74 -1.68 -7.83
C LEU A 90 11.75 -1.00 -6.46
N SER A 91 12.01 -1.70 -5.36
CA SER A 91 12.03 -1.11 -4.02
C SER A 91 10.76 -0.31 -3.71
N TYR A 92 9.60 -0.96 -3.81
CA TYR A 92 8.33 -0.35 -3.40
C TYR A 92 8.40 0.08 -1.92
N ASP A 93 7.83 1.25 -1.61
CA ASP A 93 7.83 1.80 -0.25
C ASP A 93 6.79 1.10 0.64
N ALA A 94 5.65 0.69 0.06
CA ALA A 94 4.67 -0.19 0.69
C ALA A 94 3.72 -0.80 -0.35
N THR A 95 3.16 -1.96 -0.06
CA THR A 95 2.01 -2.52 -0.80
C THR A 95 0.89 -2.90 0.16
N THR A 96 -0.30 -3.16 -0.35
CA THR A 96 -1.38 -3.84 0.41
C THR A 96 -1.64 -5.23 -0.18
N ILE A 97 -2.63 -5.91 0.41
CA ILE A 97 -3.20 -7.16 -0.01
C ILE A 97 -4.56 -6.87 -0.66
N GLY A 98 -4.76 -7.42 -1.86
CA GLY A 98 -6.03 -7.54 -2.57
C GLY A 98 -6.68 -8.91 -2.33
N ASN A 99 -7.81 -9.17 -2.98
CA ASN A 99 -8.52 -10.45 -2.83
C ASN A 99 -7.77 -11.63 -3.46
N HIS A 100 -7.03 -11.41 -4.54
CA HIS A 100 -6.35 -12.46 -5.30
C HIS A 100 -5.05 -12.95 -4.67
N GLU A 101 -4.54 -12.25 -3.66
CA GLU A 101 -3.44 -12.72 -2.83
C GLU A 101 -3.79 -14.00 -2.02
N PHE A 102 -5.08 -14.36 -1.92
CA PHE A 102 -5.58 -15.54 -1.20
C PHE A 102 -5.97 -16.73 -2.11
N ASP A 103 -5.81 -16.62 -3.42
CA ASP A 103 -6.32 -17.62 -4.38
C ASP A 103 -5.56 -18.95 -4.34
N TYR A 104 -4.31 -18.92 -3.88
CA TYR A 104 -3.40 -20.06 -3.96
C TYR A 104 -3.31 -20.78 -2.63
N LEU A 105 -3.56 -22.08 -2.68
CA LEU A 105 -3.55 -22.96 -1.51
C LEU A 105 -2.43 -24.02 -1.62
N TRP A 106 -1.60 -23.99 -2.66
CA TRP A 106 -0.50 -24.93 -2.84
C TRP A 106 0.78 -24.33 -2.24
N CYS A 107 1.58 -25.12 -1.52
CA CYS A 107 2.74 -24.58 -0.78
C CYS A 107 3.94 -25.49 -0.89
N ASP A 108 4.03 -26.12 -2.06
CA ASP A 108 4.95 -27.19 -2.43
C ASP A 108 4.76 -28.49 -1.63
N LYS A 109 4.02 -29.41 -2.26
CA LYS A 109 4.33 -30.84 -2.45
C LYS A 109 3.39 -31.36 -3.54
N ASP A 110 3.95 -31.68 -4.70
CA ASP A 110 3.32 -32.45 -5.78
C ASP A 110 2.06 -31.86 -6.46
N GLY A 111 1.83 -30.54 -6.34
CA GLY A 111 0.68 -29.87 -6.98
C GLY A 111 -0.67 -30.10 -6.29
N ALA A 112 -0.69 -30.58 -5.05
CA ALA A 112 -1.90 -30.75 -4.25
C ALA A 112 -2.10 -29.60 -3.24
N PRO A 113 -3.33 -29.10 -3.04
CA PRO A 113 -3.60 -28.04 -2.06
C PRO A 113 -3.14 -28.49 -0.67
N ASN A 114 -2.50 -27.59 0.08
CA ASN A 114 -2.21 -27.83 1.48
C ASN A 114 -3.49 -27.63 2.30
N ASN A 115 -4.16 -28.73 2.60
CA ASN A 115 -5.41 -28.70 3.36
C ASN A 115 -5.25 -28.32 4.85
N ASN A 116 -4.02 -28.09 5.34
CA ASN A 116 -3.75 -27.77 6.74
C ASN A 116 -3.40 -26.30 6.98
N ASP A 117 -3.16 -25.50 5.93
CA ASP A 117 -2.83 -24.08 6.06
C ASP A 117 -3.28 -23.31 4.81
N GLU A 118 -4.46 -22.69 4.86
CA GLU A 118 -5.03 -22.00 3.70
C GLU A 118 -4.25 -20.73 3.29
N LEU A 119 -3.34 -20.27 4.13
CA LEU A 119 -2.52 -19.07 3.87
C LEU A 119 -1.10 -19.39 3.39
N CYS A 120 -0.75 -20.65 3.23
CA CYS A 120 0.67 -21.00 3.11
C CYS A 120 1.33 -20.39 1.84
N ALA A 121 0.59 -20.15 0.75
CA ALA A 121 1.15 -19.58 -0.47
C ALA A 121 1.44 -18.09 -0.27
N LEU A 122 0.48 -17.38 0.35
CA LEU A 122 0.66 -16.01 0.82
C LEU A 122 1.87 -15.91 1.75
N LYS A 123 1.96 -16.75 2.78
CA LYS A 123 3.09 -16.77 3.72
C LYS A 123 4.42 -16.99 3.00
N ARG A 124 4.46 -17.95 2.07
CA ARG A 124 5.65 -18.26 1.27
C ARG A 124 6.06 -17.05 0.43
N ALA A 125 5.15 -16.49 -0.36
CA ALA A 125 5.43 -15.32 -1.19
C ALA A 125 5.91 -14.13 -0.35
N LEU A 126 5.16 -13.76 0.70
CA LEU A 126 5.47 -12.61 1.54
C LEU A 126 6.75 -12.79 2.38
N SER A 127 7.19 -14.02 2.63
CA SER A 127 8.50 -14.26 3.29
C SER A 127 9.70 -13.75 2.46
N PHE A 128 9.52 -13.55 1.15
CA PHE A 128 10.54 -12.95 0.28
C PHE A 128 10.39 -11.44 0.12
N ALA A 129 9.35 -10.81 0.68
CA ALA A 129 9.14 -9.38 0.54
C ALA A 129 10.20 -8.58 1.31
N LYS A 130 10.81 -7.60 0.64
CA LYS A 130 11.80 -6.66 1.21
C LYS A 130 11.21 -5.27 1.43
N TYR A 131 9.90 -5.17 1.29
CA TYR A 131 9.07 -3.99 1.47
C TYR A 131 7.94 -4.32 2.46
N PRO A 132 7.38 -3.34 3.15
CA PRO A 132 6.26 -3.59 4.04
C PRO A 132 4.97 -3.86 3.25
N VAL A 133 4.25 -4.89 3.68
CA VAL A 133 2.87 -5.16 3.25
C VAL A 133 1.94 -4.70 4.37
N VAL A 134 1.03 -3.77 4.07
CA VAL A 134 0.14 -3.17 5.05
C VAL A 134 -1.32 -3.54 4.81
N VAL A 135 -2.05 -3.90 5.87
CA VAL A 135 -3.50 -4.11 5.85
C VAL A 135 -4.06 -4.00 7.26
N CYS A 136 -5.11 -3.21 7.45
CA CYS A 136 -5.61 -2.91 8.81
C CYS A 136 -6.86 -3.68 9.24
N ASN A 137 -7.62 -4.24 8.29
CA ASN A 137 -8.93 -4.82 8.58
C ASN A 137 -8.99 -6.35 8.44
N ILE A 138 -7.84 -7.02 8.46
CA ILE A 138 -7.74 -8.49 8.41
C ILE A 138 -6.87 -9.00 9.55
N LYS A 139 -7.37 -10.02 10.25
CA LYS A 139 -6.64 -10.75 11.29
C LYS A 139 -6.82 -12.25 11.11
N ASP A 140 -5.88 -13.03 11.66
CA ASP A 140 -6.08 -14.47 11.83
C ASP A 140 -7.17 -14.76 12.88
N LYS A 141 -7.53 -16.05 13.02
CA LYS A 141 -8.54 -16.52 13.98
C LYS A 141 -8.20 -16.22 15.45
N ASP A 142 -6.91 -15.96 15.74
CA ASP A 142 -6.41 -15.70 17.09
C ASP A 142 -6.26 -14.18 17.33
N GLY A 143 -6.64 -13.35 16.36
CA GLY A 143 -6.62 -11.89 16.45
C GLY A 143 -5.27 -11.25 16.11
N ASN A 144 -4.31 -12.00 15.58
CA ASN A 144 -3.01 -11.48 15.16
C ASN A 144 -3.05 -10.91 13.73
N PRO A 145 -2.14 -9.99 13.38
CA PRO A 145 -1.89 -9.63 12.00
C PRO A 145 -1.54 -10.86 11.15
N LEU A 146 -1.83 -10.79 9.85
CA LEU A 146 -1.39 -11.83 8.92
C LEU A 146 0.15 -11.92 8.92
N PRO A 147 0.73 -13.11 8.66
CA PRO A 147 2.18 -13.24 8.65
C PRO A 147 2.84 -12.33 7.60
N ASN A 148 3.95 -11.69 8.00
CA ASN A 148 4.69 -10.73 7.19
C ASN A 148 3.89 -9.49 6.77
N THR A 149 2.77 -9.19 7.42
CA THR A 149 2.05 -7.93 7.24
C THR A 149 2.17 -7.05 8.48
N LYS A 150 1.87 -5.77 8.27
CA LYS A 150 1.72 -4.77 9.33
C LYS A 150 0.37 -4.10 9.18
N GLU A 151 -0.11 -3.50 10.24
CA GLU A 151 -1.32 -2.69 10.15
C GLU A 151 -1.06 -1.38 9.41
N PHE A 152 0.05 -0.71 9.71
CA PHE A 152 0.53 0.46 9.01
C PHE A 152 2.05 0.57 9.10
N VAL A 153 2.63 1.49 8.31
CA VAL A 153 4.02 1.93 8.42
C VAL A 153 4.11 3.45 8.36
N ILE A 154 5.19 4.01 8.93
CA ILE A 154 5.61 5.39 8.66
C ILE A 154 6.81 5.33 7.71
N VAL A 155 6.71 6.01 6.57
CA VAL A 155 7.77 6.13 5.58
C VAL A 155 8.17 7.59 5.45
N GLU A 156 9.46 7.86 5.56
CA GLU A 156 10.03 9.19 5.31
C GLU A 156 10.43 9.32 3.85
N LYS A 157 9.96 10.38 3.18
CA LYS A 157 10.39 10.74 1.83
C LYS A 157 10.61 12.23 1.73
N GLY A 158 11.82 12.64 1.37
CA GLY A 158 12.26 14.01 1.61
C GLY A 158 12.17 14.33 3.11
N GLU A 159 11.48 15.42 3.45
CA GLU A 159 11.25 15.85 4.84
C GLU A 159 9.85 15.48 5.36
N ILE A 160 9.09 14.67 4.62
CA ILE A 160 7.69 14.36 4.92
C ILE A 160 7.55 12.94 5.47
N ARG A 161 6.84 12.78 6.60
CA ARG A 161 6.45 11.48 7.16
C ARG A 161 5.08 11.03 6.68
N PHE A 162 5.04 10.01 5.84
CA PHE A 162 3.83 9.38 5.33
C PHE A 162 3.40 8.20 6.22
N GLY A 163 2.21 8.26 6.80
CA GLY A 163 1.53 7.11 7.39
C GLY A 163 0.79 6.33 6.31
N ILE A 164 1.12 5.06 6.12
CA ILE A 164 0.59 4.23 5.03
C ILE A 164 -0.07 2.99 5.63
N THR A 165 -1.32 2.73 5.24
CA THR A 165 -2.09 1.54 5.61
C THR A 165 -2.83 0.98 4.41
N GLY A 166 -3.18 -0.30 4.47
CA GLY A 166 -4.06 -0.95 3.49
C GLY A 166 -5.43 -1.27 4.07
N VAL A 167 -6.43 -1.44 3.21
CA VAL A 167 -7.78 -1.92 3.58
C VAL A 167 -8.34 -2.76 2.44
N LEU A 168 -8.92 -3.92 2.76
CA LEU A 168 -9.46 -4.88 1.80
C LEU A 168 -10.96 -5.08 2.00
N THR A 169 -11.70 -5.33 0.92
CA THR A 169 -13.14 -5.61 1.02
C THR A 169 -13.41 -6.87 1.87
N PRO A 170 -14.31 -6.83 2.87
CA PRO A 170 -14.73 -8.03 3.60
C PRO A 170 -15.36 -9.10 2.70
N LYS A 171 -15.83 -8.70 1.52
CA LYS A 171 -16.37 -9.59 0.49
C LYS A 171 -15.36 -10.58 -0.04
N THR A 172 -14.05 -10.39 0.17
CA THR A 172 -13.03 -11.41 -0.13
C THR A 172 -13.40 -12.77 0.47
N LYS A 173 -13.98 -12.76 1.68
CA LYS A 173 -14.38 -13.97 2.39
C LYS A 173 -15.56 -14.71 1.77
N THR A 174 -16.40 -14.05 1.00
CA THR A 174 -17.67 -14.62 0.49
C THR A 174 -17.75 -14.70 -1.02
N HIS A 175 -17.14 -13.77 -1.76
CA HIS A 175 -17.34 -13.61 -3.20
C HIS A 175 -16.10 -13.90 -4.04
N TYR A 176 -14.90 -13.79 -3.47
CA TYR A 176 -13.67 -13.89 -4.25
C TYR A 176 -12.87 -15.13 -3.87
N SER A 177 -12.34 -15.16 -2.64
CA SER A 177 -11.34 -16.14 -2.24
C SER A 177 -11.75 -16.87 -0.95
N PRO A 178 -12.96 -17.48 -0.90
CA PRO A 178 -13.58 -17.98 0.34
C PRO A 178 -12.79 -19.12 0.98
N MET A 179 -12.06 -19.91 0.19
CA MET A 179 -11.24 -21.00 0.70
C MET A 179 -9.97 -20.49 1.40
N GLY A 180 -9.22 -19.58 0.76
CA GLY A 180 -8.02 -18.97 1.32
C GLY A 180 -8.28 -18.10 2.55
N THR A 181 -9.53 -17.66 2.74
CA THR A 181 -9.91 -16.70 3.78
C THR A 181 -10.90 -17.24 4.82
N LYS A 182 -11.23 -18.55 4.76
CA LYS A 182 -12.23 -19.20 5.62
C LYS A 182 -12.05 -18.88 7.11
N ASN A 183 -10.80 -18.94 7.59
CA ASN A 183 -10.45 -18.77 9.00
C ASN A 183 -10.01 -17.34 9.37
N LEU A 184 -10.16 -16.38 8.46
CA LEU A 184 -9.78 -14.99 8.71
C LEU A 184 -10.94 -14.18 9.26
N MET A 185 -10.58 -13.19 10.06
CA MET A 185 -11.50 -12.18 10.59
C MET A 185 -11.35 -10.90 9.77
N PHE A 186 -12.45 -10.45 9.17
CA PHE A 186 -12.54 -9.17 8.49
C PHE A 186 -13.36 -8.22 9.36
N SER A 187 -12.77 -7.11 9.76
CA SER A 187 -13.48 -6.04 10.46
C SER A 187 -14.08 -5.04 9.46
N ASP A 188 -15.01 -4.21 9.94
CA ASP A 188 -15.56 -3.12 9.13
C ASP A 188 -14.42 -2.23 8.58
N PRO A 189 -14.37 -1.97 7.26
CA PRO A 189 -13.31 -1.17 6.64
C PRO A 189 -13.19 0.24 7.21
N VAL A 190 -14.31 0.91 7.52
CA VAL A 190 -14.32 2.29 8.00
C VAL A 190 -13.80 2.34 9.42
N GLU A 191 -14.31 1.49 10.31
CA GLU A 191 -13.90 1.45 11.71
C GLU A 191 -12.40 1.09 11.86
N ALA A 192 -11.94 0.05 11.16
CA ALA A 192 -10.55 -0.39 11.22
C ALA A 192 -9.59 0.69 10.68
N LEU A 193 -10.00 1.35 9.59
CA LEU A 193 -9.21 2.42 9.01
C LEU A 193 -9.12 3.62 9.96
N GLN A 194 -10.23 4.04 10.59
CA GLN A 194 -10.23 5.15 11.52
C GLN A 194 -9.32 4.88 12.72
N ALA A 195 -9.42 3.71 13.34
CA ALA A 195 -8.55 3.32 14.45
C ALA A 195 -7.05 3.28 14.05
N THR A 196 -6.77 2.98 12.79
CA THR A 196 -5.40 2.94 12.25
C THR A 196 -4.88 4.34 11.92
N ILE A 197 -5.71 5.23 11.39
CA ILE A 197 -5.42 6.67 11.22
C ILE A 197 -4.98 7.28 12.53
N ASP A 198 -5.75 7.07 13.59
CA ASP A 198 -5.47 7.67 14.89
C ASP A 198 -4.10 7.24 15.42
N ARG A 199 -3.72 5.97 15.16
CA ARG A 199 -2.39 5.45 15.50
C ARG A 199 -1.29 6.01 14.61
N MET A 200 -1.54 6.19 13.31
CA MET A 200 -0.59 6.86 12.40
C MET A 200 -0.35 8.32 12.80
N LYS A 201 -1.41 9.08 13.12
CA LYS A 201 -1.31 10.46 13.62
C LYS A 201 -0.49 10.52 14.91
N LYS A 202 -0.77 9.63 15.87
CA LYS A 202 0.01 9.51 17.13
C LYS A 202 1.47 9.12 16.89
N ALA A 203 1.75 8.33 15.86
CA ALA A 203 3.10 7.95 15.45
C ALA A 203 3.84 9.06 14.66
N GLY A 204 3.19 10.21 14.43
CA GLY A 204 3.79 11.38 13.78
C GLY A 204 3.62 11.42 12.25
N ALA A 205 2.67 10.66 11.68
CA ALA A 205 2.32 10.83 10.28
C ALA A 205 1.83 12.26 10.01
N GLU A 206 2.42 12.91 9.01
CA GLU A 206 2.03 14.25 8.54
C GLU A 206 1.03 14.14 7.39
N LEU A 207 1.24 13.16 6.51
CA LEU A 207 0.31 12.78 5.45
C LEU A 207 -0.09 11.33 5.61
N ILE A 208 -1.36 11.03 5.33
CA ILE A 208 -1.89 9.67 5.43
C ILE A 208 -2.27 9.18 4.04
N VAL A 209 -1.75 8.01 3.67
CA VAL A 209 -2.06 7.32 2.43
C VAL A 209 -2.78 6.01 2.74
N VAL A 210 -3.86 5.75 2.01
CA VAL A 210 -4.65 4.52 2.12
C VAL A 210 -4.58 3.77 0.82
N LEU A 211 -4.09 2.54 0.90
CA LEU A 211 -4.10 1.57 -0.19
C LEU A 211 -5.42 0.80 -0.10
N ALA A 212 -6.44 1.29 -0.79
CA ALA A 212 -7.80 0.76 -0.67
C ALA A 212 -8.08 -0.24 -1.79
N HIS A 213 -8.19 -1.51 -1.43
CA HIS A 213 -8.63 -2.58 -2.32
C HIS A 213 -10.09 -2.91 -2.02
N LEU A 214 -10.97 -2.00 -2.42
CA LEU A 214 -12.38 -1.98 -2.05
C LEU A 214 -13.25 -1.94 -3.30
N GLU A 215 -14.47 -2.46 -3.18
CA GLU A 215 -15.46 -2.25 -4.23
C GLU A 215 -15.86 -0.77 -4.31
N GLY A 216 -15.98 -0.28 -5.54
CA GLY A 216 -16.50 1.04 -5.84
C GLY A 216 -16.17 1.47 -7.25
N ASP A 217 -16.92 2.43 -7.75
CA ASP A 217 -16.73 3.02 -9.07
C ASP A 217 -16.99 4.53 -8.99
N ILE A 218 -16.60 5.27 -10.03
CA ILE A 218 -16.94 6.69 -10.20
C ILE A 218 -18.13 6.79 -11.15
N LYS A 219 -19.33 6.95 -10.57
CA LYS A 219 -20.56 7.14 -11.35
C LYS A 219 -21.02 8.58 -11.25
N ALA A 220 -21.09 9.26 -12.39
CA ALA A 220 -21.44 10.68 -12.49
C ALA A 220 -20.61 11.59 -11.56
N GLY A 221 -19.30 11.31 -11.45
CA GLY A 221 -18.36 12.08 -10.63
C GLY A 221 -18.46 11.81 -9.12
N LYS A 222 -19.21 10.80 -8.70
CA LYS A 222 -19.31 10.37 -7.29
C LYS A 222 -18.79 8.96 -7.12
N LEU A 223 -18.05 8.75 -6.03
CA LEU A 223 -17.68 7.41 -5.59
C LEU A 223 -18.93 6.63 -5.18
N THR A 224 -18.89 5.32 -5.38
CA THR A 224 -19.94 4.40 -4.93
C THR A 224 -19.41 3.36 -3.94
N ASP A 225 -20.34 2.63 -3.33
CA ASP A 225 -20.08 1.42 -2.56
C ASP A 225 -19.15 1.61 -1.35
N GLU A 226 -18.22 0.69 -1.12
CA GLU A 226 -17.33 0.70 0.04
C GLU A 226 -16.31 1.84 -0.05
N LEU A 227 -15.83 2.13 -1.26
CA LEU A 227 -14.90 3.22 -1.52
C LEU A 227 -15.51 4.58 -1.16
N ALA A 228 -16.79 4.80 -1.46
CA ALA A 228 -17.51 6.01 -1.05
C ALA A 228 -17.55 6.17 0.48
N LYS A 229 -17.92 5.10 1.19
CA LYS A 229 -18.02 5.12 2.67
C LYS A 229 -16.68 5.45 3.31
N VAL A 230 -15.61 4.85 2.82
CA VAL A 230 -14.25 5.08 3.32
C VAL A 230 -13.76 6.50 3.01
N ALA A 231 -14.08 7.04 1.83
CA ALA A 231 -13.73 8.41 1.48
C ALA A 231 -14.52 9.44 2.32
N GLU A 232 -15.83 9.25 2.47
CA GLU A 232 -16.71 10.15 3.23
C GLU A 232 -16.35 10.20 4.72
N ALA A 233 -15.98 9.05 5.31
CA ALA A 233 -15.56 8.96 6.70
C ALA A 233 -14.33 9.84 7.02
N ARG A 234 -13.54 10.25 6.01
CA ARG A 234 -12.35 11.09 6.19
C ARG A 234 -12.54 12.57 5.82
N VAL A 235 -13.53 12.92 5.00
CA VAL A 235 -13.80 14.34 4.64
C VAL A 235 -14.29 15.13 5.85
N ALA A 236 -14.76 14.47 6.91
CA ALA A 236 -15.22 15.13 8.13
C ALA A 236 -14.11 15.62 9.08
N ASP A 237 -12.86 15.15 8.92
CA ASP A 237 -11.79 15.30 9.94
C ASP A 237 -10.47 15.92 9.41
N ILE A 238 -10.51 16.64 8.27
CA ILE A 238 -9.37 17.41 7.71
C ILE A 238 -9.72 18.90 7.64
#